data_AF-A0A7Y8JNT4-F1
#
_entry.id   AF-A0A7Y8JNT4-F1
#
_cell.length_a   1.000
_cell.length_b   1.000
_cell.length_c   1.000
_cell.angle_alpha   90.00
_cell.angle_beta   90.00
_cell.angle_gamma   90.00
#
_symmetry.space_group_name_H-M   'P 1'
#
loop_
_entity.id
_entity.type
_entity.pdbx_description
1 polymer ?
#
loop_
_entity_poly.entity_id
_entity_poly.type
_entity_poly.pdbx_seq_one_letter_code
_entity_poly.pdbx_strand_id
1 'polypeptide(L)'
;MKLLPLLASALLLPSIAHAGDAALDDTLKAFSRCDASFFSSLKAHSDAWKAYAPLQQDKDTAWITVANRASRSGNTVALRNLPPVAGMKLLSYFDESTDLGNVGYYFYWGFMVDGSPDDVAKRLGPLLEKPALLKKIDTAYVRSELRFRDNWVSIEPMPGSAPGKSRVERVLLLEPEGAQTRLSCSVQGAVDAALLVQLRPDIPPAEYPQTRLEKAIGDVPVPQELLKKLDSPLLAPKFKSLTYTYTTQPVGATKRDSKSVEYKVENGLLNKTENYSSFRVERVTKADLIQLKAKMIGLGDDSVLQTSEMEFKAPQSWSPGQTLSARLLMKHVPAKPGDEPFKTQLECTVGERMPARQVFASLPGDAIKLACVQGEIRTSQAFVEDLGLAITLESTSGADHDVYEITALEVVR
;
A
#
# COMPACT_ATOMS: atom_id res chain seq x y z
N MET A 1 -4.08 -63.48 -64.12
CA MET A 1 -4.79 -62.20 -64.35
C MET A 1 -5.63 -61.91 -63.10
N LYS A 2 -5.28 -60.84 -62.38
CA LYS A 2 -5.98 -60.17 -61.25
C LYS A 2 -6.60 -61.02 -60.13
N LEU A 3 -5.91 -61.02 -58.98
CA LEU A 3 -6.51 -61.13 -57.64
C LEU A 3 -5.87 -60.04 -56.79
N LEU A 4 -6.68 -59.10 -56.28
CA LEU A 4 -6.28 -58.13 -55.26
C LEU A 4 -7.47 -57.90 -54.32
N PRO A 5 -7.35 -58.24 -53.03
CA PRO A 5 -8.24 -57.76 -51.98
C PRO A 5 -7.51 -56.78 -51.03
N LEU A 6 -8.31 -56.09 -50.20
CA LEU A 6 -7.99 -55.35 -48.97
C LEU A 6 -7.24 -54.00 -49.08
N LEU A 7 -7.89 -52.92 -48.60
CA LEU A 7 -7.76 -52.38 -47.23
C LEU A 7 -8.15 -50.88 -47.24
N ALA A 8 -9.37 -50.58 -46.75
CA ALA A 8 -9.78 -49.22 -46.41
C ALA A 8 -9.56 -49.02 -44.91
N SER A 9 -8.41 -48.47 -44.52
CA SER A 9 -8.17 -48.00 -43.15
C SER A 9 -8.60 -46.53 -43.05
N ALA A 10 -9.71 -46.30 -42.34
CA ALA A 10 -10.14 -44.97 -41.95
C ALA A 10 -9.15 -44.39 -40.92
N LEU A 11 -8.60 -43.21 -41.23
CA LEU A 11 -7.81 -42.38 -40.31
C LEU A 11 -8.71 -41.81 -39.22
N LEU A 12 -8.68 -42.38 -38.02
CA LEU A 12 -9.13 -41.73 -36.79
C LEU A 12 -7.95 -40.92 -36.24
N LEU A 13 -7.92 -39.62 -36.54
CA LEU A 13 -7.05 -38.66 -35.86
C LEU A 13 -7.73 -38.21 -34.56
N PRO A 14 -7.11 -38.37 -33.38
CA PRO A 14 -7.68 -37.86 -32.13
C PRO A 14 -7.46 -36.35 -32.02
N SER A 15 -8.55 -35.60 -31.93
CA SER A 15 -8.57 -34.15 -31.66
C SER A 15 -8.24 -33.88 -30.18
N ILE A 16 -6.96 -33.87 -29.80
CA ILE A 16 -6.53 -33.64 -28.39
C ILE A 16 -6.33 -32.15 -28.05
N ALA A 17 -6.48 -31.22 -29.00
CA ALA A 17 -6.16 -29.80 -28.77
C ALA A 17 -7.25 -28.94 -28.10
N HIS A 18 -8.47 -29.44 -27.83
CA HIS A 18 -9.59 -28.62 -27.32
C HIS A 18 -9.85 -28.74 -25.81
N ALA A 19 -9.22 -29.70 -25.11
CA ALA A 19 -9.47 -29.92 -23.68
C ALA A 19 -8.74 -28.91 -22.77
N GLY A 20 -7.63 -28.33 -23.23
CA GLY A 20 -6.85 -27.36 -22.48
C GLY A 20 -7.57 -26.03 -22.31
N ASP A 21 -8.13 -25.49 -23.40
CA ASP A 21 -8.79 -24.18 -23.40
C ASP A 21 -10.08 -24.19 -22.56
N ALA A 22 -10.88 -25.26 -22.65
CA ALA A 22 -12.09 -25.42 -21.84
C ALA A 22 -11.80 -25.42 -20.33
N ALA A 23 -10.70 -26.06 -19.90
CA ALA A 23 -10.30 -26.11 -18.49
C ALA A 23 -9.87 -24.73 -17.95
N LEU A 24 -9.23 -23.90 -18.79
CA LEU A 24 -8.85 -22.53 -18.44
C LEU A 24 -10.10 -21.63 -18.35
N ASP A 25 -11.02 -21.76 -19.31
CA ASP A 25 -12.28 -21.02 -19.34
C ASP A 25 -13.18 -21.36 -18.15
N ASP A 26 -13.30 -22.64 -17.79
CA ASP A 26 -14.03 -23.10 -16.61
C ASP A 26 -13.44 -22.51 -15.32
N THR A 27 -12.11 -22.42 -15.25
CA THR A 27 -11.43 -21.79 -14.11
C THR A 27 -11.72 -20.29 -14.04
N LEU A 28 -11.73 -19.58 -15.17
CA LEU A 28 -12.03 -18.14 -15.17
C LEU A 28 -13.52 -17.86 -14.92
N LYS A 29 -14.40 -18.76 -15.35
CA LYS A 29 -15.81 -18.75 -14.98
C LYS A 29 -15.99 -18.89 -13.46
N ALA A 30 -15.30 -19.86 -12.83
CA ALA A 30 -15.30 -20.01 -11.38
C ALA A 30 -14.70 -18.80 -10.66
N PHE A 31 -13.57 -18.27 -11.16
CA PHE A 31 -12.97 -17.03 -10.69
C PHE A 31 -13.99 -15.89 -10.63
N SER A 32 -14.80 -15.72 -11.67
CA SER A 32 -15.76 -14.62 -11.76
C SER A 32 -16.84 -14.62 -10.67
N ARG A 33 -16.95 -15.67 -9.85
CA ARG A 33 -17.86 -15.72 -8.68
C ARG A 33 -17.27 -15.06 -7.43
N CYS A 34 -15.96 -14.80 -7.42
CA CYS A 34 -15.23 -14.22 -6.29
C CYS A 34 -15.43 -15.00 -4.98
N ASP A 35 -15.30 -16.32 -5.05
CA ASP A 35 -15.39 -17.23 -3.91
C ASP A 35 -14.49 -18.45 -4.07
N ALA A 36 -14.61 -19.41 -3.15
CA ALA A 36 -13.75 -20.59 -3.10
C ALA A 36 -13.84 -21.51 -4.34
N SER A 37 -14.86 -21.33 -5.20
CA SER A 37 -15.00 -22.15 -6.40
C SER A 37 -13.81 -21.98 -7.35
N PHE A 38 -13.14 -20.82 -7.35
CA PHE A 38 -11.90 -20.61 -8.10
C PHE A 38 -10.81 -21.63 -7.74
N PHE A 39 -10.55 -21.81 -6.45
CA PHE A 39 -9.50 -22.70 -5.95
C PHE A 39 -9.85 -24.18 -6.14
N SER A 40 -11.13 -24.52 -6.03
CA SER A 40 -11.61 -25.87 -6.37
C SER A 40 -11.49 -26.16 -7.88
N SER A 41 -11.71 -25.15 -8.72
CA SER A 41 -11.57 -25.27 -10.18
C SER A 41 -10.09 -25.38 -10.58
N LEU A 42 -9.21 -24.59 -9.96
CA LEU A 42 -7.76 -24.75 -10.12
C LEU A 42 -7.30 -26.16 -9.72
N LYS A 43 -7.89 -26.75 -8.67
CA LYS A 43 -7.60 -28.13 -8.28
C LYS A 43 -8.04 -29.12 -9.35
N ALA A 44 -9.27 -29.02 -9.82
CA ALA A 44 -9.82 -29.90 -10.86
C ALA A 44 -9.02 -29.81 -12.17
N HIS A 45 -8.46 -28.63 -12.48
CA HIS A 45 -7.73 -28.35 -13.71
C HIS A 45 -6.22 -28.11 -13.50
N SER A 46 -5.64 -28.67 -12.43
CA SER A 46 -4.24 -28.41 -12.06
C SER A 46 -3.25 -28.75 -13.17
N ASP A 47 -3.48 -29.82 -13.93
CA ASP A 47 -2.57 -30.22 -15.01
C ASP A 47 -2.56 -29.21 -16.17
N ALA A 48 -3.69 -28.56 -16.47
CA ALA A 48 -3.74 -27.47 -17.45
C ALA A 48 -2.99 -26.24 -16.94
N TRP A 49 -3.16 -25.88 -15.66
CA TRP A 49 -2.59 -24.66 -15.08
C TRP A 49 -1.10 -24.74 -14.73
N LYS A 50 -0.55 -25.93 -14.42
CA LYS A 50 0.88 -26.11 -14.09
C LYS A 50 1.82 -25.60 -15.20
N ALA A 51 1.39 -25.62 -16.46
CA ALA A 51 2.18 -25.08 -17.56
C ALA A 51 2.37 -23.55 -17.46
N TYR A 52 1.37 -22.84 -16.93
CA TYR A 52 1.29 -21.37 -16.96
C TYR A 52 1.68 -20.71 -15.63
N ALA A 53 1.40 -21.34 -14.48
CA ALA A 53 1.56 -20.74 -13.17
C ALA A 53 2.25 -21.70 -12.17
N PRO A 54 2.96 -21.17 -11.15
CA PRO A 54 3.36 -21.98 -10.00
C PRO A 54 2.12 -22.26 -9.15
N LEU A 55 1.83 -23.54 -8.94
CA LEU A 55 0.69 -23.97 -8.14
C LEU A 55 1.16 -24.62 -6.85
N GLN A 56 0.46 -24.29 -5.77
CA GLN A 56 0.42 -25.09 -4.56
C GLN A 56 -0.98 -25.67 -4.41
N GLN A 57 -1.10 -26.78 -3.69
CA GLN A 57 -2.35 -27.50 -3.55
C GLN A 57 -2.38 -28.28 -2.24
N ASP A 58 -3.60 -28.50 -1.75
CA ASP A 58 -3.90 -29.47 -0.71
C ASP A 58 -4.82 -30.57 -1.27
N LYS A 59 -5.59 -31.22 -0.39
CA LYS A 59 -6.53 -32.28 -0.78
C LYS A 59 -7.65 -31.76 -1.68
N ASP A 60 -8.22 -30.61 -1.35
CA ASP A 60 -9.51 -30.14 -1.87
C ASP A 60 -9.36 -28.90 -2.77
N THR A 61 -8.21 -28.20 -2.70
CA THR A 61 -7.99 -26.92 -3.39
C THR A 61 -6.58 -26.80 -3.99
N ALA A 62 -6.44 -25.90 -4.96
CA ALA A 62 -5.16 -25.45 -5.49
C ALA A 62 -5.20 -23.92 -5.68
N TRP A 63 -4.03 -23.29 -5.60
CA TRP A 63 -3.89 -21.84 -5.74
C TRP A 63 -2.59 -21.48 -6.48
N ILE A 64 -2.60 -20.35 -7.16
CA ILE A 64 -1.41 -19.77 -7.78
C ILE A 64 -0.62 -19.06 -6.68
N THR A 65 0.64 -19.43 -6.49
CA THR A 65 1.47 -18.88 -5.40
C THR A 65 2.12 -17.57 -5.78
N VAL A 66 2.05 -16.60 -4.87
CA VAL A 66 2.87 -15.38 -4.87
C VAL A 66 3.90 -15.45 -3.74
N ALA A 67 4.98 -14.67 -3.81
CA ALA A 67 6.05 -14.75 -2.83
C ALA A 67 5.61 -14.22 -1.45
N ASN A 68 4.86 -13.12 -1.43
CA ASN A 68 4.34 -12.48 -0.22
C ASN A 68 3.15 -11.58 -0.57
N ARG A 69 1.92 -11.96 -0.17
CA ARG A 69 0.69 -11.23 -0.46
C ARG A 69 0.59 -9.86 0.23
N ALA A 70 1.35 -9.64 1.31
CA ALA A 70 1.40 -8.37 2.02
C ALA A 70 2.45 -7.40 1.44
N SER A 71 3.32 -7.86 0.53
CA SER A 71 4.38 -7.05 -0.08
C SER A 71 3.98 -6.54 -1.47
N ARG A 72 4.14 -5.23 -1.70
CA ARG A 72 3.88 -4.61 -3.01
C ARG A 72 4.70 -5.22 -4.15
N SER A 73 5.90 -5.74 -3.89
CA SER A 73 6.75 -6.38 -4.90
C SER A 73 6.66 -7.91 -4.89
N GLY A 74 6.10 -8.50 -3.82
CA GLY A 74 6.00 -9.95 -3.63
C GLY A 74 4.63 -10.54 -3.96
N ASN A 75 3.60 -9.71 -4.19
CA ASN A 75 2.21 -10.13 -4.34
C ASN A 75 1.80 -10.50 -5.78
N THR A 76 2.74 -10.58 -6.71
CA THR A 76 2.48 -10.81 -8.14
C THR A 76 3.43 -11.85 -8.73
N VAL A 77 2.93 -12.66 -9.66
CA VAL A 77 3.72 -13.63 -10.43
C VAL A 77 3.37 -13.56 -11.92
N ALA A 78 4.39 -13.50 -12.78
CA ALA A 78 4.21 -13.53 -14.23
C ALA A 78 3.73 -14.92 -14.68
N LEU A 79 2.75 -14.96 -15.59
CA LEU A 79 2.28 -16.20 -16.19
C LEU A 79 3.16 -16.58 -17.37
N ARG A 80 3.58 -17.85 -17.41
CA ARG A 80 4.34 -18.42 -18.53
C ARG A 80 3.41 -18.63 -19.72
N ASN A 81 3.91 -18.49 -20.95
CA ASN A 81 3.20 -18.83 -22.18
C ASN A 81 1.82 -18.18 -22.38
N LEU A 82 1.47 -17.15 -21.61
CA LEU A 82 0.26 -16.32 -21.71
C LEU A 82 -1.02 -17.15 -21.95
N PRO A 83 -1.60 -17.78 -20.92
CA PRO A 83 -2.71 -18.72 -21.10
C PRO A 83 -3.85 -18.06 -21.90
N PRO A 84 -4.30 -18.68 -23.01
CA PRO A 84 -5.39 -18.15 -23.81
C PRO A 84 -6.72 -18.53 -23.15
N VAL A 85 -7.34 -17.57 -22.46
CA VAL A 85 -8.58 -17.83 -21.69
C VAL A 85 -9.70 -16.97 -22.24
N ALA A 86 -10.73 -17.58 -22.84
CA ALA A 86 -11.84 -16.91 -23.52
C ALA A 86 -11.38 -15.81 -24.49
N GLY A 87 -10.29 -16.09 -25.21
CA GLY A 87 -9.65 -15.14 -26.13
C GLY A 87 -8.95 -13.96 -25.44
N MET A 88 -8.84 -13.92 -24.12
CA MET A 88 -8.03 -12.99 -23.35
C MET A 88 -6.61 -13.53 -23.15
N LYS A 89 -5.64 -12.62 -23.04
CA LYS A 89 -4.26 -12.95 -22.67
C LYS A 89 -4.04 -12.53 -21.22
N LEU A 90 -3.87 -13.52 -20.34
CA LEU A 90 -3.52 -13.26 -18.94
C LEU A 90 -2.00 -13.12 -18.83
N LEU A 91 -1.54 -11.99 -18.29
CA LEU A 91 -0.14 -11.59 -18.25
C LEU A 91 0.53 -12.00 -16.94
N SER A 92 -0.14 -11.71 -15.83
CA SER A 92 0.31 -12.06 -14.48
C SER A 92 -0.89 -12.39 -13.60
N TYR A 93 -0.63 -13.08 -12.50
CA TYR A 93 -1.56 -13.27 -11.40
C TYR A 93 -1.09 -12.44 -10.20
N PHE A 94 -2.01 -11.80 -9.50
CA PHE A 94 -1.75 -11.12 -8.23
C PHE A 94 -2.65 -11.69 -7.14
N ASP A 95 -2.13 -11.66 -5.92
CA ASP A 95 -2.84 -11.99 -4.68
C ASP A 95 -2.33 -11.07 -3.57
N GLU A 96 -3.18 -10.17 -3.11
CA GLU A 96 -2.85 -9.06 -2.23
C GLU A 96 -3.72 -9.08 -0.97
N SER A 97 -3.09 -8.83 0.17
CA SER A 97 -3.78 -8.61 1.44
C SER A 97 -3.37 -7.27 2.04
N THR A 98 -4.35 -6.42 2.32
CA THR A 98 -4.14 -5.10 2.92
C THR A 98 -5.11 -4.88 4.08
N ASP A 99 -4.59 -4.42 5.22
CA ASP A 99 -5.38 -3.95 6.35
C ASP A 99 -5.47 -2.42 6.28
N LEU A 100 -6.64 -1.89 5.93
CA LEU A 100 -6.93 -0.45 5.89
C LEU A 100 -7.61 0.01 7.20
N GLY A 101 -7.48 -0.78 8.26
CA GLY A 101 -8.00 -0.56 9.61
C GLY A 101 -9.45 -0.14 9.64
N ASN A 102 -9.76 1.15 9.83
CA ASN A 102 -11.16 1.62 9.94
C ASN A 102 -12.00 1.35 8.68
N VAL A 103 -11.33 1.17 7.55
CA VAL A 103 -11.94 0.85 6.26
C VAL A 103 -12.10 -0.68 6.08
N GLY A 104 -11.44 -1.49 6.93
CA GLY A 104 -11.53 -2.94 6.99
C GLY A 104 -10.33 -3.66 6.35
N TYR A 105 -10.40 -4.98 6.32
CA TYR A 105 -9.44 -5.83 5.61
C TYR A 105 -9.84 -5.96 4.15
N TYR A 106 -8.86 -6.05 3.26
CA TYR A 106 -9.04 -6.18 1.82
C TYR A 106 -8.16 -7.30 1.30
N PHE A 107 -8.80 -8.32 0.73
CA PHE A 107 -8.15 -9.45 0.11
C PHE A 107 -8.48 -9.46 -1.37
N TYR A 108 -7.50 -9.13 -2.21
CA TYR A 108 -7.63 -9.12 -3.66
C TYR A 108 -6.94 -10.32 -4.28
N TRP A 109 -7.50 -10.86 -5.35
CA TRP A 109 -6.82 -11.83 -6.19
C TRP A 109 -7.33 -11.71 -7.63
N GLY A 110 -6.48 -12.00 -8.60
CA GLY A 110 -6.88 -11.87 -9.98
C GLY A 110 -5.73 -11.78 -10.95
N PHE A 111 -6.00 -11.21 -12.12
CA PHE A 111 -5.10 -11.24 -13.26
C PHE A 111 -4.90 -9.85 -13.85
N MET A 112 -3.67 -9.59 -14.30
CA MET A 112 -3.43 -8.53 -15.28
C MET A 112 -3.74 -9.08 -16.66
N VAL A 113 -4.60 -8.38 -17.41
CA VAL A 113 -5.10 -8.82 -18.70
C VAL A 113 -4.73 -7.79 -19.78
N ASP A 114 -4.27 -8.29 -20.92
CA ASP A 114 -4.01 -7.44 -22.09
C ASP A 114 -5.32 -6.86 -22.65
N GLY A 115 -5.35 -5.54 -22.88
CA GLY A 115 -6.48 -4.82 -23.45
C GLY A 115 -7.23 -3.90 -22.47
N SER A 116 -8.19 -3.15 -23.03
CA SER A 116 -9.00 -2.18 -22.28
C SER A 116 -10.10 -2.85 -21.43
N PRO A 117 -10.61 -2.19 -20.37
CA PRO A 117 -11.71 -2.74 -19.57
C PRO A 117 -12.96 -3.07 -20.40
N ASP A 118 -13.25 -2.30 -21.46
CA ASP A 118 -14.36 -2.57 -22.37
C ASP A 118 -14.17 -3.88 -23.17
N ASP A 119 -12.95 -4.12 -23.67
CA ASP A 119 -12.63 -5.35 -24.42
C ASP A 119 -12.65 -6.58 -23.50
N VAL A 120 -12.10 -6.44 -22.30
CA VAL A 120 -12.06 -7.51 -21.29
C VAL A 120 -13.49 -7.82 -20.80
N ALA A 121 -14.31 -6.81 -20.49
CA ALA A 121 -15.70 -7.02 -20.09
C ALA A 121 -16.51 -7.76 -21.16
N LYS A 122 -16.31 -7.41 -22.44
CA LYS A 122 -16.98 -8.08 -23.57
C LYS A 122 -16.62 -9.57 -23.66
N ARG A 123 -15.34 -9.92 -23.46
CA ARG A 123 -14.86 -11.31 -23.50
C ARG A 123 -15.22 -12.11 -22.24
N LEU A 124 -15.26 -11.44 -21.09
CA LEU A 124 -15.65 -12.05 -19.81
C LEU A 124 -17.15 -12.32 -19.73
N GLY A 125 -17.99 -11.47 -20.35
CA GLY A 125 -19.45 -11.54 -20.30
C GLY A 125 -20.05 -12.94 -20.47
N PRO A 126 -19.68 -13.72 -21.50
CA PRO A 126 -20.15 -15.09 -21.69
C PRO A 126 -19.80 -16.09 -20.58
N LEU A 127 -18.77 -15.81 -19.79
CA LEU A 127 -18.37 -16.65 -18.65
C LEU A 127 -19.14 -16.31 -17.36
N LEU A 128 -19.79 -15.13 -17.30
CA LEU A 128 -20.50 -14.70 -16.10
C LEU A 128 -21.87 -15.38 -16.00
N GLU A 129 -22.24 -15.84 -14.80
CA GLU A 129 -23.59 -16.38 -14.55
C GLU A 129 -24.68 -15.33 -14.70
N LYS A 130 -24.37 -14.09 -14.31
CA LYS A 130 -25.29 -12.94 -14.35
C LYS A 130 -24.56 -11.74 -14.96
N PRO A 131 -24.34 -11.72 -16.29
CA PRO A 131 -23.56 -10.67 -16.94
C PRO A 131 -24.12 -9.27 -16.69
N ALA A 132 -25.45 -9.14 -16.59
CA ALA A 132 -26.14 -7.87 -16.35
C ALA A 132 -25.82 -7.20 -15.00
N LEU A 133 -25.23 -7.93 -14.04
CA LEU A 133 -24.81 -7.37 -12.75
C LEU A 133 -23.43 -6.72 -12.81
N LEU A 134 -22.65 -6.95 -13.88
CA LEU A 134 -21.40 -6.24 -14.11
C LEU A 134 -21.73 -4.88 -14.75
N LYS A 135 -21.60 -3.80 -13.99
CA LYS A 135 -21.96 -2.44 -14.40
C LYS A 135 -20.73 -1.64 -14.75
N LYS A 136 -20.80 -0.88 -15.85
CA LYS A 136 -19.78 0.13 -16.16
C LYS A 136 -19.98 1.35 -15.26
N ILE A 137 -18.92 1.77 -14.59
CA ILE A 137 -18.87 2.97 -13.76
C ILE A 137 -17.59 3.72 -14.12
N ASP A 138 -17.75 4.90 -14.72
CA ASP A 138 -16.65 5.66 -15.33
C ASP A 138 -15.82 4.81 -16.30
N THR A 139 -14.56 4.53 -15.95
CA THR A 139 -13.61 3.73 -16.74
C THR A 139 -13.51 2.28 -16.30
N ALA A 140 -14.23 1.87 -15.25
CA ALA A 140 -14.17 0.54 -14.67
C ALA A 140 -15.48 -0.24 -14.87
N TYR A 141 -15.42 -1.57 -14.68
CA TYR A 141 -16.61 -2.41 -14.54
C TYR A 141 -16.65 -3.05 -13.16
N VAL A 142 -17.81 -3.00 -12.51
CA VAL A 142 -17.97 -3.41 -11.12
C VAL A 142 -19.21 -4.28 -10.96
N ARG A 143 -19.08 -5.42 -10.29
CA ARG A 143 -20.19 -6.17 -9.70
C ARG A 143 -19.93 -6.28 -8.21
N SER A 144 -20.82 -5.72 -7.40
CA SER A 144 -20.71 -5.73 -5.94
C SER A 144 -21.82 -6.53 -5.28
N GLU A 145 -21.46 -7.27 -4.23
CA GLU A 145 -22.40 -8.00 -3.39
C GLU A 145 -22.07 -7.79 -1.91
N LEU A 146 -23.06 -7.41 -1.11
CA LEU A 146 -22.93 -7.32 0.33
C LEU A 146 -23.34 -8.64 0.99
N ARG A 147 -22.59 -9.02 2.02
CA ARG A 147 -22.99 -10.11 2.91
C ARG A 147 -24.05 -9.62 3.87
N PHE A 148 -25.23 -10.21 3.78
CA PHE A 148 -26.31 -10.00 4.74
C PHE A 148 -26.69 -11.33 5.36
N ARG A 149 -26.37 -11.49 6.65
CA ARG A 149 -26.38 -12.80 7.34
C ARG A 149 -25.51 -13.78 6.55
N ASP A 150 -26.08 -14.90 6.09
CA ASP A 150 -25.35 -15.92 5.35
C ASP A 150 -25.44 -15.79 3.83
N ASN A 151 -26.19 -14.80 3.32
CA ASN A 151 -26.44 -14.63 1.88
C ASN A 151 -25.66 -13.47 1.28
N TRP A 152 -25.32 -13.60 0.00
CA TRP A 152 -24.78 -12.52 -0.82
C TRP A 152 -25.93 -11.82 -1.56
N VAL A 153 -26.02 -10.51 -1.38
CA VAL A 153 -27.04 -9.67 -2.01
C VAL A 153 -26.35 -8.69 -2.93
N SER A 154 -26.68 -8.76 -4.23
CA SER A 154 -26.17 -7.80 -5.21
C SER A 154 -26.63 -6.39 -4.87
N ILE A 155 -25.71 -5.44 -4.94
CA ILE A 155 -25.98 -4.03 -4.74
C ILE A 155 -25.49 -3.23 -5.94
N GLU A 156 -26.09 -2.05 -6.13
CA GLU A 156 -25.51 -1.09 -7.07
C GLU A 156 -24.17 -0.59 -6.49
N PRO A 157 -23.07 -0.69 -7.23
CA PRO A 157 -21.78 -0.25 -6.72
C PRO A 157 -21.79 1.26 -6.51
N MET A 158 -21.29 1.70 -5.35
CA MET A 158 -21.22 3.11 -4.98
C MET A 158 -19.76 3.56 -4.95
N PRO A 159 -19.30 4.34 -5.94
CA PRO A 159 -17.94 4.89 -5.94
C PRO A 159 -17.63 5.63 -4.64
N GLY A 160 -16.45 5.40 -4.07
CA GLY A 160 -16.01 6.03 -2.83
C GLY A 160 -16.69 5.51 -1.55
N SER A 161 -17.56 4.50 -1.63
CA SER A 161 -18.11 3.82 -0.46
C SER A 161 -17.26 2.60 -0.10
N ALA A 162 -16.76 2.56 1.13
CA ALA A 162 -16.13 1.37 1.68
C ALA A 162 -17.12 0.60 2.59
N PRO A 163 -17.01 -0.74 2.64
CA PRO A 163 -17.81 -1.54 3.57
C PRO A 163 -17.51 -1.17 5.03
N GLY A 164 -16.27 -0.77 5.33
CA GLY A 164 -15.82 -0.43 6.69
C GLY A 164 -15.76 -1.65 7.61
N LYS A 165 -15.68 -1.41 8.92
CA LYS A 165 -15.64 -2.46 9.95
C LYS A 165 -16.99 -3.13 10.27
N SER A 166 -18.08 -2.76 9.61
CA SER A 166 -19.44 -3.25 9.94
C SER A 166 -20.08 -4.13 8.87
N ARG A 167 -19.53 -4.14 7.65
CA ARG A 167 -20.09 -4.87 6.51
C ARG A 167 -19.00 -5.67 5.84
N VAL A 168 -19.39 -6.76 5.18
CA VAL A 168 -18.51 -7.46 4.25
C VAL A 168 -19.08 -7.33 2.86
N GLU A 169 -18.20 -7.03 1.93
CA GLU A 169 -18.50 -6.93 0.51
C GLU A 169 -17.57 -7.86 -0.26
N ARG A 170 -18.07 -8.45 -1.34
CA ARG A 170 -17.22 -9.05 -2.36
C ARG A 170 -17.46 -8.37 -3.70
N VAL A 171 -16.40 -8.15 -4.45
CA VAL A 171 -16.44 -7.35 -5.68
C VAL A 171 -15.72 -8.09 -6.80
N LEU A 172 -16.33 -8.15 -7.98
CA LEU A 172 -15.64 -8.41 -9.24
C LEU A 172 -15.41 -7.05 -9.93
N LEU A 173 -14.16 -6.74 -10.24
CA LEU A 173 -13.74 -5.40 -10.65
C LEU A 173 -12.75 -5.46 -11.81
N LEU A 174 -13.01 -4.67 -12.85
CA LEU A 174 -12.13 -4.49 -14.01
C LEU A 174 -11.72 -3.02 -14.05
N GLU A 175 -10.45 -2.74 -13.78
CA GLU A 175 -9.92 -1.38 -13.72
C GLU A 175 -8.82 -1.16 -14.77
N PRO A 176 -8.71 0.04 -15.34
CA PRO A 176 -7.62 0.37 -16.24
C PRO A 176 -6.29 0.44 -15.48
N GLU A 177 -5.26 -0.22 -16.01
CA GLU A 177 -3.88 -0.13 -15.54
C GLU A 177 -2.95 0.09 -16.74
N GLY A 178 -2.79 1.36 -17.13
CA GLY A 178 -2.10 1.72 -18.36
C GLY A 178 -2.83 1.18 -19.60
N ALA A 179 -2.16 0.36 -20.40
CA ALA A 179 -2.74 -0.32 -21.57
C ALA A 179 -3.39 -1.68 -21.23
N GLN A 180 -3.38 -2.06 -19.96
CA GLN A 180 -3.88 -3.34 -19.45
C GLN A 180 -5.14 -3.12 -18.61
N THR A 181 -5.80 -4.22 -18.28
CA THR A 181 -6.92 -4.26 -17.33
C THR A 181 -6.53 -5.10 -16.13
N ARG A 182 -6.69 -4.55 -14.93
CA ARG A 182 -6.65 -5.30 -13.68
C ARG A 182 -8.01 -5.96 -13.46
N LEU A 183 -8.09 -7.26 -13.70
CA LEU A 183 -9.27 -8.08 -13.44
C LEU A 183 -9.15 -8.68 -12.05
N SER A 184 -9.91 -8.18 -11.08
CA SER A 184 -9.81 -8.54 -9.67
C SER A 184 -11.12 -9.10 -9.12
N CYS A 185 -10.98 -10.07 -8.23
CA CYS A 185 -11.95 -10.36 -7.19
C CYS A 185 -11.44 -9.78 -5.88
N SER A 186 -12.35 -9.25 -5.06
CA SER A 186 -12.05 -8.82 -3.70
C SER A 186 -13.04 -9.38 -2.69
N VAL A 187 -12.58 -9.60 -1.46
CA VAL A 187 -13.41 -9.69 -0.26
C VAL A 187 -12.90 -8.64 0.71
N GLN A 188 -13.78 -7.74 1.12
CA GLN A 188 -13.39 -6.50 1.78
C GLN A 188 -14.33 -6.08 2.92
N GLY A 189 -13.77 -5.36 3.91
CA GLY A 189 -14.49 -4.83 5.07
C GLY A 189 -14.27 -5.61 6.36
N ALA A 190 -15.35 -5.97 7.05
CA ALA A 190 -15.40 -6.71 8.31
C ALA A 190 -15.10 -8.21 8.14
N VAL A 191 -14.09 -8.55 7.35
CA VAL A 191 -13.72 -9.94 7.04
C VAL A 191 -13.13 -10.61 8.28
N ASP A 192 -13.65 -11.77 8.64
CA ASP A 192 -13.13 -12.58 9.76
C ASP A 192 -12.51 -13.89 9.27
N ALA A 193 -11.88 -14.62 10.21
CA ALA A 193 -11.24 -15.90 9.94
C ALA A 193 -12.21 -16.94 9.38
N ALA A 194 -13.45 -17.01 9.88
CA ALA A 194 -14.43 -17.99 9.44
C ALA A 194 -14.84 -17.76 7.99
N LEU A 195 -14.98 -16.49 7.58
CA LEU A 195 -15.30 -16.12 6.21
C LEU A 195 -14.11 -16.38 5.26
N LEU A 196 -12.88 -16.14 5.71
CA LEU A 196 -11.69 -16.47 4.90
C LEU A 196 -11.59 -17.97 4.64
N VAL A 197 -11.84 -18.83 5.62
CA VAL A 197 -11.90 -20.29 5.39
C VAL A 197 -12.90 -20.65 4.29
N GLN A 198 -14.03 -19.92 4.19
CA GLN A 198 -15.07 -20.20 3.21
C GLN A 198 -14.78 -19.66 1.81
N LEU A 199 -14.10 -18.52 1.69
CA LEU A 199 -13.93 -17.81 0.41
C LEU A 199 -12.51 -17.88 -0.14
N ARG A 200 -11.53 -18.03 0.75
CA ARG A 200 -10.09 -17.89 0.51
C ARG A 200 -9.31 -19.02 1.20
N PRO A 201 -9.57 -20.29 0.82
CA PRO A 201 -8.90 -21.46 1.40
C PRO A 201 -7.38 -21.47 1.17
N ASP A 202 -6.88 -20.63 0.26
CA ASP A 202 -5.46 -20.39 0.00
C ASP A 202 -4.75 -19.55 1.08
N ILE A 203 -5.51 -18.91 1.99
CA ILE A 203 -4.95 -18.11 3.07
C ILE A 203 -4.76 -18.98 4.32
N PRO A 204 -3.52 -19.18 4.80
CA PRO A 204 -3.27 -19.94 6.01
C PRO A 204 -3.72 -19.15 7.26
N PRO A 205 -4.09 -19.82 8.37
CA PRO A 205 -4.56 -19.16 9.59
C PRO A 205 -3.61 -18.11 10.18
N ALA A 206 -2.30 -18.26 9.94
CA ALA A 206 -1.29 -17.30 10.38
C ALA A 206 -1.46 -15.91 9.75
N GLU A 207 -2.16 -15.82 8.61
CA GLU A 207 -2.40 -14.59 7.85
C GLU A 207 -3.83 -14.02 8.04
N TYR A 208 -4.65 -14.64 8.89
CA TYR A 208 -6.01 -14.15 9.14
C TYR A 208 -6.02 -12.84 9.93
N PRO A 209 -7.04 -11.98 9.71
CA PRO A 209 -7.34 -10.82 10.54
C PRO A 209 -7.22 -11.14 12.03
N GLN A 210 -6.25 -10.52 12.69
CA GLN A 210 -6.07 -10.64 14.13
C GLN A 210 -6.72 -9.43 14.79
N THR A 211 -7.61 -9.64 15.76
CA THR A 211 -8.08 -8.55 16.62
C THR A 211 -6.92 -8.11 17.52
N ARG A 212 -6.12 -7.15 17.06
CA ARG A 212 -4.99 -6.61 17.83
C ARG A 212 -5.45 -5.36 18.56
N LEU A 213 -5.06 -5.26 19.84
CA LEU A 213 -5.16 -4.01 20.58
C LEU A 213 -4.25 -2.99 19.90
N GLU A 214 -4.84 -1.87 19.49
CA GLU A 214 -4.11 -0.78 18.85
C GLU A 214 -2.97 -0.32 19.78
N LYS A 215 -1.72 -0.34 19.30
CA LYS A 215 -0.57 0.02 20.11
C LYS A 215 -0.44 1.54 20.15
N ALA A 216 -0.48 2.16 21.32
CA ALA A 216 -0.22 3.59 21.42
C ALA A 216 1.25 3.87 21.09
N ILE A 217 1.55 5.01 20.44
CA ILE A 217 2.93 5.36 20.10
C ILE A 217 3.81 5.44 21.36
N GLY A 218 3.25 5.88 22.49
CA GLY A 218 3.93 5.96 23.79
C GLY A 218 4.39 4.60 24.33
N ASP A 219 3.67 3.53 24.01
CA ASP A 219 3.95 2.18 24.51
C ASP A 219 5.09 1.47 23.76
N VAL A 220 5.61 2.09 22.69
CA VAL A 220 6.73 1.57 21.90
C VAL A 220 7.99 2.37 22.26
N PRO A 221 8.91 1.82 23.07
CA PRO A 221 10.07 2.56 23.54
C PRO A 221 11.05 2.83 22.40
N VAL A 222 11.71 3.99 22.36
CA VAL A 222 12.85 4.18 21.46
C VAL A 222 14.05 3.39 22.01
N PRO A 223 14.75 2.57 21.20
CA PRO A 223 15.93 1.84 21.68
C PRO A 223 17.01 2.79 22.24
N GLN A 224 17.49 2.50 23.45
CA GLN A 224 18.41 3.38 24.19
C GLN A 224 19.73 3.65 23.45
N GLU A 225 20.24 2.67 22.72
CA GLU A 225 21.45 2.83 21.91
C GLU A 225 21.28 3.86 20.79
N LEU A 226 20.07 4.06 20.27
CA LEU A 226 19.79 5.11 19.28
C LEU A 226 19.78 6.49 19.94
N LEU A 227 19.25 6.59 21.16
CA LEU A 227 19.23 7.86 21.91
C LEU A 227 20.65 8.33 22.22
N LYS A 228 21.54 7.42 22.65
CA LYS A 228 22.96 7.74 22.87
C LYS A 228 23.65 8.25 21.61
N LYS A 229 23.36 7.65 20.44
CA LYS A 229 23.91 8.09 19.14
C LYS A 229 23.43 9.48 18.72
N LEU A 230 22.26 9.92 19.19
CA LEU A 230 21.66 11.22 18.87
C LEU A 230 21.94 12.31 19.92
N ASP A 231 22.81 12.02 20.88
CA ASP A 231 23.23 13.01 21.86
C ASP A 231 24.11 14.07 21.19
N SER A 232 23.46 15.10 20.66
CA SER A 232 24.08 16.25 20.01
C SER A 232 23.44 17.53 20.53
N PRO A 233 24.23 18.41 21.17
CA PRO A 233 23.76 19.72 21.61
C PRO A 233 23.20 20.58 20.47
N LEU A 234 23.70 20.37 19.22
CA LEU A 234 23.24 21.09 18.04
C LEU A 234 21.76 20.80 17.72
N LEU A 235 21.26 19.64 18.11
CA LEU A 235 19.89 19.18 17.83
C LEU A 235 18.99 19.22 19.08
N ALA A 236 19.46 19.81 20.18
CA ALA A 236 18.69 19.87 21.41
C ALA A 236 17.54 20.88 21.26
N PRO A 237 16.28 20.48 21.54
CA PRO A 237 15.17 21.40 21.52
C PRO A 237 15.25 22.41 22.68
N LYS A 238 14.82 23.64 22.43
CA LYS A 238 14.96 24.79 23.36
C LYS A 238 13.61 25.45 23.71
N PHE A 239 12.55 24.66 23.69
CA PHE A 239 11.18 25.06 24.01
C PHE A 239 10.48 23.90 24.75
N LYS A 240 9.26 24.13 25.27
CA LYS A 240 8.41 23.10 25.89
C LYS A 240 7.36 22.58 24.93
N SER A 241 6.65 23.49 24.27
CA SER A 241 5.68 23.15 23.24
C SER A 241 5.65 24.20 22.15
N LEU A 242 5.31 23.79 20.93
CA LEU A 242 5.19 24.67 19.78
C LEU A 242 4.05 24.19 18.90
N THR A 243 3.17 25.10 18.50
CA THR A 243 2.10 24.80 17.54
C THR A 243 2.24 25.73 16.35
N TYR A 244 2.11 25.22 15.13
CA TYR A 244 2.00 26.05 13.95
C TYR A 244 0.97 25.51 12.96
N THR A 245 0.43 26.41 12.13
CA THR A 245 -0.39 26.07 10.98
C THR A 245 0.30 26.51 9.72
N TYR A 246 0.12 25.73 8.65
CA TYR A 246 0.63 26.09 7.33
C TYR A 246 -0.41 25.81 6.26
N THR A 247 -0.21 26.42 5.10
CA THR A 247 -0.91 26.08 3.86
C THR A 247 0.10 25.65 2.81
N THR A 248 -0.25 24.66 1.99
CA THR A 248 0.54 24.31 0.81
C THR A 248 0.03 25.07 -0.41
N GLN A 249 0.94 25.43 -1.31
CA GLN A 249 0.62 25.97 -2.63
C GLN A 249 1.11 25.01 -3.70
N PRO A 250 0.30 24.01 -4.11
CA PRO A 250 0.63 23.17 -5.25
C PRO A 250 0.64 24.01 -6.53
N VAL A 251 1.60 23.77 -7.42
CA VAL A 251 1.66 24.46 -8.72
C VAL A 251 0.37 24.20 -9.50
N GLY A 252 -0.45 25.24 -9.72
CA GLY A 252 -1.68 25.19 -10.52
C GLY A 252 -3.00 24.90 -9.77
N ALA A 253 -2.98 24.75 -8.44
CA ALA A 253 -4.19 24.49 -7.65
C ALA A 253 -4.82 25.77 -7.06
N THR A 254 -6.15 25.85 -7.05
CA THR A 254 -6.93 26.98 -6.49
C THR A 254 -7.28 26.82 -5.01
N LYS A 255 -7.08 25.64 -4.41
CA LYS A 255 -7.51 25.34 -3.03
C LYS A 255 -6.31 25.08 -2.13
N ARG A 256 -6.22 25.85 -1.04
CA ARG A 256 -5.20 25.69 0.00
C ARG A 256 -5.80 24.95 1.18
N ASP A 257 -5.35 23.74 1.43
CA ASP A 257 -5.66 23.04 2.67
C ASP A 257 -4.76 23.57 3.77
N SER A 258 -5.35 24.04 4.88
CA SER A 258 -4.57 24.34 6.08
C SER A 258 -4.33 23.05 6.88
N LYS A 259 -3.09 22.85 7.33
CA LYS A 259 -2.70 21.75 8.22
C LYS A 259 -2.10 22.34 9.49
N SER A 260 -2.30 21.65 10.61
CA SER A 260 -1.76 22.04 11.92
C SER A 260 -0.74 21.02 12.41
N VAL A 261 0.33 21.52 13.01
CA VAL A 261 1.41 20.73 13.60
C VAL A 261 1.60 21.18 15.04
N GLU A 262 1.63 20.22 15.97
CA GLU A 262 1.94 20.43 17.39
C GLU A 262 3.20 19.66 17.77
N TYR A 263 4.07 20.29 18.55
CA TYR A 263 5.25 19.70 19.17
C TYR A 263 5.18 19.81 20.68
N LYS A 264 5.59 18.73 21.36
CA LYS A 264 5.91 18.71 22.79
C LYS A 264 7.30 18.14 23.01
N VAL A 265 8.07 18.77 23.88
CA VAL A 265 9.42 18.34 24.20
C VAL A 265 9.37 17.39 25.40
N GLU A 266 9.86 16.17 25.18
CA GLU A 266 9.96 15.15 26.22
C GLU A 266 11.32 14.46 26.11
N ASN A 267 12.08 14.44 27.21
CA ASN A 267 13.40 13.78 27.28
C ASN A 267 14.36 14.17 26.14
N GLY A 268 14.35 15.44 25.73
CA GLY A 268 15.21 15.95 24.66
C GLY A 268 14.81 15.54 23.23
N LEU A 269 13.64 14.94 23.07
CA LEU A 269 12.99 14.58 21.80
C LEU A 269 11.74 15.42 21.58
N LEU A 270 11.25 15.38 20.35
CA LEU A 270 10.04 16.05 19.91
C LEU A 270 8.92 15.03 19.67
N ASN A 271 7.85 15.12 20.45
CA ASN A 271 6.59 14.46 20.15
C ASN A 271 5.79 15.38 19.21
N LYS A 272 5.70 15.00 17.94
CA LYS A 272 5.04 15.75 16.88
C LYS A 272 3.68 15.14 16.56
N THR A 273 2.65 15.97 16.44
CA THR A 273 1.32 15.59 15.93
C THR A 273 0.98 16.44 14.72
N GLU A 274 0.72 15.79 13.58
CA GLU A 274 0.29 16.43 12.33
C GLU A 274 -1.19 16.11 12.10
N ASN A 275 -2.03 17.14 12.03
CA ASN A 275 -3.47 16.98 11.83
C ASN A 275 -3.84 17.22 10.36
N TYR A 276 -4.31 16.16 9.70
CA TYR A 276 -4.89 16.20 8.36
C TYR A 276 -6.41 16.06 8.45
N SER A 277 -7.11 16.31 7.34
CA SER A 277 -8.58 16.33 7.30
C SER A 277 -9.21 14.96 7.61
N SER A 278 -8.56 13.86 7.23
CA SER A 278 -9.07 12.49 7.39
C SER A 278 -8.24 11.60 8.31
N PHE A 279 -7.05 12.05 8.72
CA PHE A 279 -6.14 11.29 9.57
C PHE A 279 -5.23 12.22 10.36
N ARG A 280 -4.54 11.67 11.36
CA ARG A 280 -3.41 12.37 11.99
C ARG A 280 -2.17 11.49 11.96
N VAL A 281 -1.00 12.12 12.06
CA VAL A 281 0.26 11.42 12.20
C VAL A 281 0.92 11.83 13.51
N GLU A 282 1.25 10.85 14.33
CA GLU A 282 2.04 11.05 15.54
C GLU A 282 3.47 10.58 15.26
N ARG A 283 4.46 11.38 15.66
CA ARG A 283 5.88 11.05 15.50
C ARG A 283 6.66 11.38 16.75
N VAL A 284 7.75 10.65 16.95
CA VAL A 284 8.83 11.07 17.84
C VAL A 284 10.07 11.29 16.99
N THR A 285 10.61 12.51 17.07
CA THR A 285 11.73 12.95 16.24
C THR A 285 12.81 13.64 17.07
N LYS A 286 14.01 13.77 16.49
CA LYS A 286 15.06 14.66 16.97
C LYS A 286 15.14 15.86 16.03
N ALA A 287 14.90 17.05 16.56
CA ALA A 287 14.93 18.32 15.82
C ALA A 287 14.00 18.39 14.58
N ASP A 288 13.02 17.48 14.46
CA ASP A 288 12.23 17.23 13.25
C ASP A 288 13.03 16.88 11.99
N LEU A 289 14.27 16.41 12.18
CA LEU A 289 15.13 15.90 11.12
C LEU A 289 15.20 14.37 11.15
N ILE A 290 15.40 13.78 12.34
CA ILE A 290 15.54 12.33 12.49
C ILE A 290 14.27 11.73 13.09
N GLN A 291 13.60 10.85 12.34
CA GLN A 291 12.45 10.11 12.83
C GLN A 291 12.87 8.87 13.63
N LEU A 292 12.33 8.72 14.84
CA LEU A 292 12.58 7.59 15.72
C LEU A 292 11.41 6.62 15.76
N LYS A 293 10.20 7.15 15.74
CA LYS A 293 8.98 6.37 15.54
C LYS A 293 7.87 7.23 14.96
N ALA A 294 6.96 6.60 14.25
CA ALA A 294 5.76 7.23 13.71
C ALA A 294 4.56 6.29 13.77
N LYS A 295 3.37 6.87 13.86
CA LYS A 295 2.10 6.17 13.79
C LYS A 295 1.09 7.01 13.02
N MET A 296 0.40 6.38 12.08
CA MET A 296 -0.72 7.01 11.37
C MET A 296 -2.03 6.58 12.03
N ILE A 297 -2.83 7.55 12.46
CA ILE A 297 -4.11 7.30 13.12
C ILE A 297 -5.22 7.72 12.17
N GLY A 298 -6.14 6.78 11.89
CA GLY A 298 -7.26 6.99 10.97
C GLY A 298 -7.07 6.37 9.57
N LEU A 299 -5.85 5.97 9.21
CA LEU A 299 -5.53 5.28 7.94
C LEU A 299 -5.44 3.75 8.08
N GLY A 300 -5.56 3.25 9.31
CA GLY A 300 -5.72 1.83 9.56
C GLY A 300 -4.46 1.00 9.76
N ASP A 301 -3.32 1.67 9.91
CA ASP A 301 -2.14 1.04 10.50
C ASP A 301 -2.25 1.06 12.04
N ASP A 302 -2.40 -0.10 12.65
CA ASP A 302 -2.44 -0.32 14.10
C ASP A 302 -1.04 -0.43 14.72
N SER A 303 0.01 -0.44 13.89
CA SER A 303 1.39 -0.59 14.30
C SER A 303 2.12 0.75 14.39
N VAL A 304 3.25 0.74 15.09
CA VAL A 304 4.18 1.87 15.17
C VAL A 304 5.38 1.54 14.30
N LEU A 305 5.66 2.37 13.30
CA LEU A 305 6.90 2.30 12.55
C LEU A 305 8.03 2.84 13.42
N GLN A 306 8.92 1.98 13.89
CA GLN A 306 10.01 2.30 14.80
C GLN A 306 11.37 2.14 14.09
N THR A 307 12.25 3.13 14.24
CA THR A 307 13.66 2.99 13.89
C THR A 307 14.31 2.00 14.85
N SER A 308 14.74 0.84 14.33
CA SER A 308 15.40 -0.21 15.09
C SER A 308 16.92 -0.08 15.08
N GLU A 309 17.49 0.40 13.96
CA GLU A 309 18.92 0.62 13.80
C GLU A 309 19.19 1.95 13.10
N MET A 310 20.34 2.53 13.39
CA MET A 310 20.76 3.80 12.80
C MET A 310 22.27 3.93 12.73
N GLU A 311 22.72 4.42 11.58
CA GLU A 311 23.99 5.13 11.42
C GLU A 311 23.67 6.62 11.39
N PHE A 312 24.35 7.42 12.21
CA PHE A 312 24.11 8.85 12.31
C PHE A 312 25.44 9.60 12.34
N LYS A 313 25.51 10.69 11.58
CA LYS A 313 26.63 11.62 11.58
C LYS A 313 26.08 13.03 11.70
N ALA A 314 26.31 13.65 12.85
CA ALA A 314 26.05 15.07 13.05
C ALA A 314 27.15 15.93 12.39
N PRO A 315 26.81 17.14 11.93
CA PRO A 315 27.82 18.14 11.63
C PRO A 315 28.53 18.56 12.93
N GLN A 316 29.77 19.04 12.82
CA GLN A 316 30.51 19.57 13.98
C GLN A 316 29.98 20.95 14.38
N SER A 317 29.44 21.69 13.41
CA SER A 317 28.83 23.01 13.58
C SER A 317 27.85 23.25 12.44
N TRP A 318 26.98 24.26 12.58
CA TRP A 318 26.12 24.72 11.49
C TRP A 318 26.85 25.62 10.49
N SER A 319 28.02 25.16 10.03
CA SER A 319 28.82 25.87 9.02
C SER A 319 28.41 25.41 7.61
N PRO A 320 28.28 26.34 6.64
CA PRO A 320 27.91 26.00 5.27
C PRO A 320 28.78 24.89 4.67
N GLY A 321 28.16 23.96 3.95
CA GLY A 321 28.80 22.81 3.31
C GLY A 321 29.02 21.59 4.21
N GLN A 322 28.83 21.70 5.53
CA GLN A 322 28.78 20.52 6.39
C GLN A 322 27.50 19.70 6.13
N THR A 323 27.54 18.42 6.49
CA THR A 323 26.40 17.52 6.30
C THR A 323 25.95 16.88 7.60
N LEU A 324 24.64 16.76 7.74
CA LEU A 324 23.98 15.86 8.67
C LEU A 324 23.48 14.66 7.87
N SER A 325 23.80 13.45 8.31
CA SER A 325 23.29 12.25 7.64
C SER A 325 22.81 11.19 8.62
N ALA A 326 21.78 10.45 8.20
CA ALA A 326 21.26 9.32 8.93
C ALA A 326 20.85 8.21 7.96
N ARG A 327 21.25 6.98 8.24
CA ARG A 327 20.69 5.78 7.60
C ARG A 327 19.90 5.02 8.65
N LEU A 328 18.63 4.80 8.38
CA LEU A 328 17.66 4.24 9.32
C LEU A 328 17.19 2.88 8.80
N LEU A 329 17.18 1.89 9.67
CA LEU A 329 16.42 0.67 9.50
C LEU A 329 15.18 0.78 10.38
N MET A 330 14.00 0.72 9.78
CA MET A 330 12.72 0.87 10.46
C MET A 330 11.90 -0.42 10.35
N LYS A 331 11.09 -0.71 11.37
CA LYS A 331 10.20 -1.87 11.40
C LYS A 331 8.87 -1.53 12.07
N HIS A 332 7.81 -2.22 11.69
CA HIS A 332 6.52 -2.12 12.35
C HIS A 332 6.52 -2.86 13.70
N VAL A 333 5.88 -2.25 14.69
CA VAL A 333 5.75 -2.78 16.06
C VAL A 333 4.29 -2.69 16.52
N PRO A 334 3.60 -3.83 16.77
CA PRO A 334 4.06 -5.19 16.50
C PRO A 334 4.19 -5.44 14.99
N ALA A 335 5.13 -6.29 14.59
CA ALA A 335 5.23 -6.73 13.20
C ALA A 335 3.99 -7.56 12.82
N LYS A 336 3.54 -7.41 11.58
CA LYS A 336 2.56 -8.27 10.93
C LYS A 336 3.28 -9.38 10.15
N PRO A 337 2.62 -10.53 9.89
CA PRO A 337 3.17 -11.56 9.02
C PRO A 337 3.55 -10.95 7.66
N GLY A 338 4.77 -11.22 7.20
CA GLY A 338 5.27 -10.70 5.92
C GLY A 338 5.83 -9.28 5.96
N ASP A 339 5.82 -8.59 7.11
CA ASP A 339 6.46 -7.28 7.26
C ASP A 339 7.97 -7.39 7.07
N GLU A 340 8.51 -6.61 6.13
CA GLU A 340 9.94 -6.45 5.93
C GLU A 340 10.43 -5.12 6.53
N PRO A 341 11.64 -5.07 7.12
CA PRO A 341 12.24 -3.82 7.55
C PRO A 341 12.43 -2.83 6.39
N PHE A 342 12.02 -1.60 6.61
CA PHE A 342 12.17 -0.50 5.66
C PHE A 342 13.50 0.24 5.88
N LYS A 343 14.27 0.46 4.81
CA LYS A 343 15.51 1.24 4.85
C LYS A 343 15.27 2.63 4.28
N THR A 344 15.71 3.67 4.98
CA THR A 344 15.70 5.04 4.46
C THR A 344 17.00 5.75 4.81
N GLN A 345 17.39 6.71 3.99
CA GLN A 345 18.56 7.56 4.21
C GLN A 345 18.13 9.02 4.11
N LEU A 346 18.54 9.81 5.08
CA LEU A 346 18.46 11.27 5.08
C LEU A 346 19.87 11.85 4.94
N GLU A 347 20.01 12.83 4.08
CA GLU A 347 21.19 13.68 4.00
C GLU A 347 20.77 15.14 3.91
N CYS A 348 21.25 15.98 4.82
CA CYS A 348 20.99 17.41 4.85
C CYS A 348 22.30 18.18 4.76
N THR A 349 22.43 19.02 3.74
CA THR A 349 23.57 19.93 3.56
C THR A 349 23.25 21.26 4.20
N VAL A 350 24.16 21.73 5.05
CA VAL A 350 24.08 23.02 5.72
C VAL A 350 24.32 24.15 4.71
N GLY A 351 23.34 25.03 4.57
CA GLY A 351 23.38 26.20 3.71
C GLY A 351 23.65 27.49 4.47
N GLU A 352 23.18 28.60 3.91
CA GLU A 352 23.34 29.93 4.50
C GLU A 352 22.46 30.13 5.74
N ARG A 353 22.94 30.98 6.63
CA ARG A 353 22.17 31.51 7.76
C ARG A 353 21.29 32.66 7.30
N MET A 354 20.07 32.71 7.82
CA MET A 354 19.09 33.76 7.55
C MET A 354 18.37 34.16 8.84
N PRO A 355 17.84 35.38 8.95
CA PRO A 355 17.01 35.75 10.10
C PRO A 355 15.79 34.82 10.25
N ALA A 356 15.55 34.29 11.45
CA ALA A 356 14.44 33.36 11.70
C ALA A 356 13.05 33.99 11.41
N ARG A 357 12.95 35.32 11.52
CA ARG A 357 11.75 36.09 11.11
C ARG A 357 11.34 35.90 9.65
N GLN A 358 12.24 35.41 8.78
CA GLN A 358 11.92 35.05 7.40
C GLN A 358 11.16 33.72 7.29
N VAL A 359 11.25 32.85 8.31
CA VAL A 359 10.43 31.63 8.43
C VAL A 359 9.03 32.01 8.92
N PHE A 360 8.97 32.78 10.01
CA PHE A 360 7.72 33.35 10.53
C PHE A 360 8.02 34.58 11.39
N ALA A 361 7.21 35.64 11.26
CA ALA A 361 7.53 36.97 11.77
C ALA A 361 7.84 37.05 13.28
N SER A 362 7.22 36.19 14.10
CA SER A 362 7.43 36.18 15.56
C SER A 362 8.70 35.44 16.01
N LEU A 363 9.41 34.75 15.12
CA LEU A 363 10.59 33.97 15.47
C LEU A 363 11.83 34.87 15.65
N PRO A 364 12.47 34.86 16.84
CA PRO A 364 13.70 35.61 17.07
C PRO A 364 14.93 34.86 16.58
N GLY A 365 16.06 35.57 16.51
CA GLY A 365 17.37 35.00 16.19
C GLY A 365 17.51 34.58 14.74
N ASP A 366 18.32 33.55 14.53
CA ASP A 366 18.71 33.06 13.22
C ASP A 366 18.18 31.65 12.95
N ALA A 367 18.03 31.36 11.66
CA ALA A 367 17.73 30.05 11.13
C ALA A 367 18.77 29.67 10.05
N ILE A 368 19.01 28.38 9.90
CA ILE A 368 19.95 27.85 8.91
C ILE A 368 19.16 27.13 7.83
N LYS A 369 19.40 27.46 6.56
CA LYS A 369 18.83 26.71 5.45
C LYS A 369 19.48 25.32 5.39
N LEU A 370 18.66 24.29 5.30
CA LEU A 370 19.09 22.91 5.09
C LEU A 370 18.49 22.42 3.78
N ALA A 371 19.34 21.93 2.88
CA ALA A 371 18.91 21.21 1.69
C ALA A 371 18.97 19.70 2.01
N CYS A 372 17.81 19.07 2.16
CA CYS A 372 17.69 17.70 2.59
C CYS A 372 17.19 16.78 1.47
N VAL A 373 17.73 15.56 1.41
CA VAL A 373 17.30 14.50 0.50
C VAL A 373 16.95 13.26 1.31
N GLN A 374 15.75 12.71 1.08
CA GLN A 374 15.30 11.47 1.67
C GLN A 374 14.61 10.59 0.63
N GLY A 375 15.31 9.55 0.16
CA GLY A 375 14.84 8.77 -0.99
C GLY A 375 14.73 9.65 -2.24
N GLU A 376 13.55 9.71 -2.84
CA GLU A 376 13.27 10.58 -4.01
C GLU A 376 12.81 11.98 -3.62
N ILE A 377 12.55 12.21 -2.33
CA ILE A 377 12.03 13.47 -1.81
C ILE A 377 13.18 14.43 -1.54
N ARG A 378 13.08 15.66 -2.07
CA ARG A 378 13.99 16.76 -1.76
C ARG A 378 13.22 17.81 -0.96
N THR A 379 13.79 18.27 0.15
CA THR A 379 13.18 19.32 0.97
C THR A 379 14.15 20.47 1.20
N SER A 380 13.61 21.68 1.26
CA SER A 380 14.27 22.86 1.82
C SER A 380 13.70 23.08 3.22
N GLN A 381 14.56 23.11 4.24
CA GLN A 381 14.15 23.31 5.62
C GLN A 381 14.89 24.50 6.23
N ALA A 382 14.28 25.14 7.23
CA ALA A 382 14.93 26.13 8.06
C ALA A 382 15.08 25.58 9.48
N PHE A 383 16.32 25.33 9.90
CA PHE A 383 16.64 24.99 11.28
C PHE A 383 16.73 26.25 12.13
N VAL A 384 15.72 26.49 12.96
CA VAL A 384 15.62 27.66 13.83
C VAL A 384 16.48 27.42 15.07
N GLU A 385 17.61 28.13 15.18
CA GLU A 385 18.64 27.86 16.19
C GLU A 385 18.14 28.06 17.62
N ASP A 386 17.25 29.05 17.82
CA ASP A 386 16.64 29.39 19.11
C ASP A 386 15.59 28.40 19.58
N LEU A 387 15.13 27.51 18.69
CA LEU A 387 14.17 26.45 19.00
C LEU A 387 14.82 25.07 18.98
N GLY A 388 15.91 24.89 18.24
CA GLY A 388 16.47 23.56 17.99
C GLY A 388 15.53 22.68 17.16
N LEU A 389 14.84 23.29 16.18
CA LEU A 389 13.79 22.67 15.37
C LEU A 389 13.98 23.02 13.90
N ALA A 390 13.93 22.03 13.02
CA ALA A 390 13.79 22.24 11.59
C ALA A 390 12.32 22.40 11.20
N ILE A 391 12.04 23.38 10.35
CA ILE A 391 10.71 23.59 9.76
C ILE A 391 10.85 23.45 8.25
N THR A 392 10.04 22.59 7.64
CA THR A 392 10.03 22.41 6.18
C THR A 392 9.41 23.65 5.50
N LEU A 393 10.13 24.20 4.53
CA LEU A 393 9.70 25.34 3.72
C LEU A 393 9.22 24.90 2.34
N GLU A 394 9.87 23.90 1.76
CA GLU A 394 9.56 23.38 0.42
C GLU A 394 9.80 21.87 0.38
N SER A 395 9.02 21.18 -0.45
CA SER A 395 9.20 19.76 -0.75
C SER A 395 8.98 19.49 -2.23
N THR A 396 9.80 18.63 -2.81
CA THR A 396 9.66 18.13 -4.18
C THR A 396 9.71 16.62 -4.17
N SER A 397 8.70 15.99 -4.77
CA SER A 397 8.59 14.53 -4.91
C SER A 397 8.09 14.20 -6.32
N GLY A 398 8.95 13.63 -7.16
CA GLY A 398 8.61 13.40 -8.56
C GLY A 398 8.29 14.71 -9.29
N ALA A 399 7.06 14.82 -9.83
CA ALA A 399 6.57 16.03 -10.50
C ALA A 399 5.92 17.05 -9.54
N ASP A 400 5.64 16.64 -8.31
CA ASP A 400 4.96 17.48 -7.32
C ASP A 400 5.96 18.37 -6.59
N HIS A 401 5.63 19.66 -6.48
CA HIS A 401 6.40 20.65 -5.73
C HIS A 401 5.44 21.49 -4.87
N ASP A 402 5.69 21.48 -3.57
CA ASP A 402 4.90 22.17 -2.56
C ASP A 402 5.74 23.20 -1.83
N VAL A 403 5.22 24.42 -1.74
CA VAL A 403 5.73 25.48 -0.86
C VAL A 403 4.84 25.58 0.36
N TYR A 404 5.46 25.59 1.55
CA TYR A 404 4.82 25.57 2.86
C TYR A 404 4.84 26.98 3.45
N GLU A 405 3.67 27.63 3.45
CA GLU A 405 3.50 28.97 4.02
C GLU A 405 2.95 28.86 5.44
N ILE A 406 3.74 29.23 6.45
CA ILE A 406 3.31 29.22 7.86
C ILE A 406 2.38 30.41 8.11
N THR A 407 1.16 30.14 8.58
CA THR A 407 0.10 31.14 8.77
C THR A 407 -0.11 31.52 10.22
N ALA A 408 0.23 30.65 11.16
CA ALA A 408 0.23 30.93 12.59
C ALA A 408 1.31 30.09 13.28
N LEU A 409 1.91 30.64 14.34
CA LEU A 409 2.93 29.96 15.13
C LEU A 409 2.92 30.48 16.56
N GLU A 410 2.87 29.55 17.51
CA GLU A 410 2.89 29.80 18.95
C GLU A 410 3.97 28.94 19.61
N VAL A 411 4.79 29.53 20.48
CA VAL A 411 5.88 28.84 21.18
C VAL A 411 5.76 29.08 22.68
N VAL A 412 5.85 28.00 23.45
CA VAL A 412 6.01 28.01 24.91
C VAL A 412 7.44 27.59 25.23
N ARG A 413 8.21 28.46 25.87
CA ARG A 413 9.62 28.21 26.21
C ARG A 413 9.81 27.51 27.55
#